data_AF-A0AA37HJJ7-F1
#
_entry.id   AF-A0AA37HJJ7-F1
#
_cell.length_a   1.000
_cell.length_b   1.000
_cell.length_c   1.000
_cell.angle_alpha   90.00
_cell.angle_beta   90.00
_cell.angle_gamma   90.00
#
_symmetry.space_group_name_H-M   'P 1'
#
loop_
_entity.id
_entity.type
_entity.pdbx_description
1 polymer ?
#
loop_
_entity_poly.entity_id
_entity_poly.type
_entity_poly.pdbx_seq_one_letter_code
_entity_poly.pdbx_strand_id
1 'polypeptide(L)' 'MKPSWKTVAEVAVALKIDLKAARALVEAANCPKVFGPHGTAYLI' A
#
# COMPACT_ATOMS: atom_id res chain seq x y z
N MET A 1 -7.93 -11.84 7.82
CA MET A 1 -6.69 -11.03 7.90
C MET A 1 -7.05 -9.74 8.63
N LYS A 2 -6.28 -9.33 9.65
CA LYS A 2 -6.51 -8.04 10.31
C LYS A 2 -5.94 -6.94 9.39
N PRO A 3 -6.68 -5.84 9.15
CA PRO A 3 -6.17 -4.76 8.32
C PRO A 3 -4.95 -4.12 8.99
N SER A 4 -3.88 -3.95 8.22
CA SER A 4 -2.61 -3.41 8.69
C SER A 4 -2.17 -2.26 7.79
N TRP A 5 -1.62 -1.21 8.38
CA TRP A 5 -1.04 -0.11 7.62
C TRP A 5 0.26 -0.57 6.95
N LYS A 6 0.31 -0.45 5.62
CA LYS A 6 1.48 -0.80 4.82
C LYS A 6 1.75 0.26 3.77
N THR A 7 3.00 0.52 3.48
CA THR A 7 3.42 1.37 2.37
C THR A 7 3.26 0.64 1.02
N VAL A 8 3.20 1.40 -0.08
CA VAL A 8 3.20 0.81 -1.44
C VAL A 8 4.42 -0.09 -1.66
N ALA A 9 5.57 0.26 -1.07
CA ALA A 9 6.78 -0.54 -1.15
C ALA A 9 6.63 -1.89 -0.44
N GLU A 10 6.03 -1.92 0.75
CA GLU A 10 5.75 -3.18 1.46
C GLU A 10 4.75 -4.05 0.71
N VAL A 11 3.75 -3.44 0.06
CA VAL A 11 2.80 -4.15 -0.80
C VAL A 11 3.49 -4.74 -2.01
N ALA A 12 4.36 -3.97 -2.66
CA ALA A 12 5.15 -4.42 -3.80
C ALA A 12 6.03 -5.63 -3.43
N VAL A 13 6.71 -5.58 -2.28
CA VAL A 13 7.54 -6.68 -1.77
C VAL A 13 6.68 -7.90 -1.39
N ALA A 14 5.58 -7.69 -0.68
CA ALA A 14 4.71 -8.78 -0.22
C ALA A 14 4.04 -9.54 -1.39
N LEU A 15 3.67 -8.82 -2.45
CA LEU A 15 3.03 -9.40 -3.63
C LEU A 15 4.03 -9.72 -4.75
N LYS A 16 5.33 -9.41 -4.57
CA LYS A 16 6.39 -9.53 -5.59
C LYS A 16 5.99 -8.88 -6.92
N ILE A 17 5.41 -7.69 -6.85
CA ILE A 17 4.99 -6.88 -8.00
C ILE A 17 5.78 -5.59 -8.07
N ASP A 18 5.73 -4.93 -9.21
CA ASP A 18 6.34 -3.61 -9.39
C ASP A 18 5.63 -2.54 -8.54
N LEU A 19 6.36 -1.50 -8.13
CA LEU A 19 5.82 -0.35 -7.39
C LEU A 19 4.63 0.30 -8.10
N LYS A 20 4.65 0.36 -9.43
CA LYS A 20 3.54 0.90 -10.23
C LYS A 20 2.28 0.04 -10.12
N ALA A 21 2.45 -1.29 -10.15
CA ALA A 21 1.35 -2.23 -10.01
C ALA A 21 0.78 -2.23 -8.58
N ALA A 22 1.64 -2.18 -7.57
CA ALA A 22 1.24 -2.04 -6.17
C ALA A 22 0.45 -0.74 -5.95
N ARG A 23 0.89 0.37 -6.55
CA ARG A 23 0.17 1.64 -6.48
C ARG A 23 -1.20 1.56 -7.12
N ALA A 24 -1.29 0.97 -8.32
CA ALA A 24 -2.57 0.76 -8.99
C ALA A 24 -3.53 -0.10 -8.16
N LEU A 25 -3.03 -1.12 -7.47
CA LEU A 25 -3.85 -1.96 -6.59
C LEU A 25 -4.42 -1.20 -5.39
N VAL A 26 -3.59 -0.46 -4.66
CA VAL A 26 -4.07 0.27 -3.47
C VAL A 26 -5.01 1.42 -3.85
N GLU A 27 -4.80 2.04 -5.01
CA GLU A 27 -5.71 3.08 -5.52
C GLU A 27 -7.01 2.48 -6.06
N ALA A 28 -6.97 1.35 -6.76
CA ALA A 28 -8.16 0.65 -7.24
C ALA A 28 -9.00 0.07 -6.10
N ALA A 29 -8.36 -0.38 -5.02
CA ALA A 29 -9.03 -0.85 -3.81
C ALA A 29 -9.61 0.30 -2.95
N ASN A 30 -9.35 1.56 -3.32
CA ASN A 30 -9.73 2.75 -2.56
C ASN A 30 -9.36 2.63 -1.07
N CYS A 31 -8.18 2.07 -0.79
CA CYS A 31 -7.71 1.84 0.56
C CYS A 31 -7.55 3.17 1.31
N PRO A 32 -7.97 3.26 2.59
CA PRO A 32 -7.68 4.41 3.42
C PRO A 32 -6.17 4.69 3.42
N LYS A 33 -5.79 5.94 3.18
CA LYS A 33 -4.38 6.37 3.17
C LYS A 33 -4.12 7.37 4.27
N VAL A 34 -3.00 7.20 4.95
CA VAL A 34 -2.48 8.15 5.95
C VAL A 34 -1.12 8.65 5.48
N PHE A 35 -0.91 9.95 5.64
CA PHE A 35 0.36 10.57 5.35
C PHE A 35 1.14 10.68 6.65
N GLY A 36 2.25 9.96 6.74
CA GLY A 36 3.17 9.99 7.88
C GLY A 36 4.52 10.60 7.52
N PRO A 37 5.40 10.80 8.51
CA PRO A 37 6.74 11.35 8.29
C PRO A 37 7.63 10.50 7.37
N HIS A 38 7.30 9.21 7.19
CA HIS A 38 8.02 8.27 6.34
C HIS A 38 7.33 8.00 4.98
N GLY A 39 6.27 8.75 4.64
CA GLY A 39 5.53 8.63 3.38
C GLY A 39 4.07 8.24 3.55
N THR A 40 3.45 7.76 2.47
CA THR A 40 2.04 7.36 2.44
C THR A 40 1.88 5.88 2.77
N ALA A 41 1.13 5.58 3.83
CA ALA A 41 0.72 4.23 4.18
C ALA A 41 -0.76 4.02 3.83
N TYR A 42 -1.10 2.80 3.43
CA TYR A 42 -2.44 2.36 3.04
C TYR A 42 -2.89 1.27 4.00
N LEU A 43 -4.17 1.30 4.40
CA LEU A 43 -4.75 0.24 5.21
C LEU A 43 -5.17 -0.92 4.30
N ILE A 44 -4.50 -2.06 4.45
CA ILE A 44 -4.66 -3.25 3.58
C ILE A 44 -4.84 -4.50 4.45
#